data_AF-A0A4Y9ZBS6-F1
#
_entry.id   AF-A0A4Y9ZBS6-F1
#
_cell.length_a   1.000
_cell.length_b   1.000
_cell.length_c   1.000
_cell.angle_alpha   90.00
_cell.angle_beta   90.00
_cell.angle_gamma   90.00
#
_symmetry.space_group_name_H-M   'P 1'
#
loop_
_entity.id
_entity.type
_entity.pdbx_description
1 polymer ?
#
loop_
_entity_poly.entity_id
_entity_poly.type
_entity_poly.pdbx_seq_one_letter_code
_entity_poly.pdbx_strand_id
1 'polypeptide(L)'
;MFRTAFQSLYTPSRTVAPSFSRSFRTTTPAHDFHFDTHHFVQRLEREGLNRAQAEGIMSAMAEVIDESIRNMTSNMVTKSEQEKHHYTQQVDFAQLKSELQLMEKNDLSMVKAENDRLVTDIEKLKQRLREEVARTQAGVRLDLNLEKGRIREEASRQELKVKEVDTRIEQEIAGLRAAIQSSKASLVAVSG
;
A
#
# COMPACT_ATOMS: atom_id res chain seq x y z
N MET A 1 37.10 -3.95 -27.65
CA MET A 1 36.95 -2.60 -28.22
C MET A 1 35.47 -2.24 -28.27
N PHE A 2 34.88 -1.81 -27.16
CA PHE A 2 33.50 -1.32 -27.14
C PHE A 2 33.50 0.08 -26.52
N ARG A 3 33.78 1.06 -27.37
CA ARG A 3 33.48 2.46 -27.16
C ARG A 3 32.84 2.95 -28.45
N THR A 4 31.99 3.96 -28.32
CA THR A 4 31.34 4.73 -29.40
C THR A 4 30.00 4.15 -29.86
N ALA A 5 28.92 4.55 -29.17
CA ALA A 5 27.65 4.99 -29.77
C ALA A 5 26.62 5.34 -28.69
N PHE A 6 26.86 6.39 -27.88
CA PHE A 6 25.80 7.07 -27.12
C PHE A 6 26.23 8.50 -26.84
N GLN A 7 26.25 9.32 -27.89
CA GLN A 7 26.34 10.78 -27.79
C GLN A 7 25.44 11.40 -28.85
N SER A 8 24.16 11.44 -28.56
CA SER A 8 23.23 12.47 -29.04
C SER A 8 21.96 12.34 -28.21
N LEU A 9 21.27 13.45 -27.96
CA LEU A 9 20.18 13.64 -26.98
C LEU A 9 20.61 14.14 -25.58
N TYR A 10 21.42 15.21 -25.54
CA TYR A 10 21.25 16.25 -24.52
C TYR A 10 21.35 17.61 -25.21
N THR A 11 20.27 18.03 -25.87
CA THR A 11 20.05 19.45 -26.13
C THR A 11 19.58 20.08 -24.82
N PRO A 12 20.31 21.04 -24.22
CA PRO A 12 19.76 21.79 -23.12
C PRO A 12 18.63 22.65 -23.69
N SER A 13 17.40 22.31 -23.34
CA SER A 13 16.25 23.18 -23.55
C SER A 13 16.60 24.52 -22.93
N ARG A 14 16.82 25.53 -23.76
CA ARG A 14 17.04 26.91 -23.35
C ARG A 14 15.72 27.39 -22.75
N THR A 15 15.53 27.12 -21.47
CA THR A 15 14.48 27.73 -20.65
C THR A 15 14.77 29.22 -20.65
N VAL A 16 14.05 29.93 -21.53
CA VAL A 16 13.88 31.36 -21.41
C VAL A 16 13.16 31.55 -20.08
N ALA A 17 13.93 31.76 -19.01
CA ALA A 17 13.40 32.25 -17.76
C ALA A 17 12.69 33.56 -18.12
N PRO A 18 11.37 33.66 -17.93
CA PRO A 18 10.76 34.97 -18.07
C PRO A 18 11.35 35.79 -16.94
N SER A 19 12.17 36.78 -17.31
CA SER A 19 12.62 37.83 -16.41
C SER A 19 11.41 38.69 -16.05
N PHE A 20 10.48 38.11 -15.31
CA PHE A 20 9.53 38.86 -14.52
C PHE A 20 10.32 39.38 -13.33
N SER A 21 11.02 40.49 -13.55
CA SER A 21 11.22 41.49 -12.52
C SER A 21 9.83 42.00 -12.15
N ARG A 22 9.07 41.19 -11.41
CA ARG A 22 7.95 41.68 -10.64
C ARG A 22 8.60 42.42 -9.49
N SER A 23 8.88 43.70 -9.71
CA SER A 23 9.04 44.66 -8.62
C SER A 23 7.69 44.75 -7.92
N PHE A 24 7.37 43.76 -7.09
CA PHE A 24 6.36 43.89 -6.05
C PHE A 24 6.91 44.91 -5.05
N ARG A 25 6.67 46.19 -5.31
CA ARG A 25 6.81 47.22 -4.30
C ARG A 25 5.58 47.09 -3.42
N THR A 26 5.75 46.55 -2.21
CA THR A 26 4.66 46.43 -1.23
C THR A 26 4.31 47.78 -0.61
N THR A 27 5.18 48.78 -0.78
CA THR A 27 4.99 50.14 -0.29
C THR A 27 5.38 51.15 -1.37
N THR A 28 4.51 52.14 -1.58
CA THR A 28 4.84 53.39 -2.28
C THR A 28 6.05 54.01 -1.56
N PRO A 29 7.02 54.62 -2.26
CA PRO A 29 8.07 55.38 -1.59
C PRO A 29 7.39 56.37 -0.63
N ALA A 30 7.77 56.34 0.64
CA ALA A 30 7.32 57.35 1.59
C ALA A 30 7.86 58.68 1.05
N HIS A 31 6.97 59.48 0.47
CA HIS A 31 7.27 60.89 0.28
C HIS A 31 7.29 61.48 1.68
N ASP A 32 8.46 61.91 2.13
CA ASP A 32 8.60 62.77 3.31
C ASP A 32 7.91 64.11 3.00
N PHE A 33 6.59 64.10 3.10
CA PHE A 33 5.78 65.31 3.09
C PHE A 33 5.91 65.95 4.47
N HIS A 34 6.96 66.76 4.64
CA HIS A 34 7.06 67.61 5.82
C HIS A 34 5.97 68.69 5.74
N PHE A 35 4.99 68.62 6.64
CA PHE A 35 3.97 69.64 6.74
C PHE A 35 4.52 70.83 7.51
N ASP A 36 4.76 71.94 6.79
CA ASP A 36 5.21 73.20 7.40
C ASP A 36 4.03 73.90 8.08
N THR A 37 3.89 73.66 9.39
CA THR A 37 2.87 74.27 10.23
C THR A 37 3.00 75.79 10.30
N HIS A 38 4.22 76.33 10.19
CA HIS A 38 4.45 77.76 10.30
C HIS A 38 4.02 78.49 9.02
N HIS A 39 4.39 77.97 7.85
CA HIS A 39 3.95 78.51 6.56
C HIS A 39 2.42 78.42 6.40
N PHE A 40 1.78 77.37 6.92
CA PHE A 40 0.33 77.25 6.91
C PHE A 40 -0.37 78.34 7.73
N VAL A 41 0.12 78.62 8.95
CA VAL A 41 -0.44 79.68 9.80
C VAL A 41 -0.19 81.06 9.18
N GLN A 42 1.00 81.34 8.65
CA GLN A 42 1.28 82.61 7.95
C GLN A 42 0.34 82.85 6.77
N ARG A 43 -0.03 81.79 6.04
CA ARG A 43 -0.98 81.88 4.94
C ARG A 43 -2.38 82.26 5.44
N LEU A 44 -2.84 81.65 6.52
CA LEU A 44 -4.14 81.99 7.12
C LEU A 44 -4.17 83.43 7.64
N GLU A 45 -3.05 83.93 8.19
CA GLU A 45 -2.92 85.34 8.60
C GLU A 45 -3.02 86.30 7.41
N ARG A 46 -2.45 85.95 6.26
CA ARG A 46 -2.56 86.75 5.02
C ARG A 46 -3.97 86.76 4.43
N GLU A 47 -4.74 85.72 4.67
CA GLU A 47 -6.16 85.62 4.27
C GLU A 47 -7.11 86.32 5.27
N GLY A 48 -6.57 87.01 6.27
CA GLY A 48 -7.34 87.88 7.17
C GLY A 48 -7.74 87.25 8.51
N LEU A 49 -7.24 86.05 8.85
CA LEU A 49 -7.43 85.48 10.19
C LEU A 49 -6.43 86.04 11.19
N ASN A 50 -6.83 86.15 12.46
CA ASN A 50 -5.87 86.48 13.51
C ASN A 50 -4.98 85.26 13.84
N ARG A 51 -3.79 85.53 14.39
CA ARG A 51 -2.81 84.49 14.73
C ARG A 51 -3.40 83.35 15.56
N ALA A 52 -4.16 83.68 16.61
CA ALA A 52 -4.74 82.71 17.52
C ALA A 52 -5.78 81.79 16.84
N GLN A 53 -6.59 82.33 15.91
CA GLN A 53 -7.53 81.55 15.10
C GLN A 53 -6.80 80.64 14.12
N ALA A 54 -5.76 81.15 13.45
CA ALA A 54 -4.96 80.38 12.52
C ALA A 54 -4.19 79.24 13.20
N GLU A 55 -3.65 79.47 14.40
CA GLU A 55 -3.04 78.43 15.25
C GLU A 55 -4.07 77.41 15.74
N GLY A 56 -5.27 77.84 16.12
CA GLY A 56 -6.36 76.95 16.53
C GLY A 56 -6.83 76.01 15.40
N ILE A 57 -6.99 76.54 14.19
CA ILE A 57 -7.34 75.74 12.99
C ILE A 57 -6.23 74.73 12.68
N MET A 58 -4.96 75.17 12.74
CA MET A 58 -3.83 74.27 12.55
C MET A 58 -3.84 73.14 13.59
N SER A 59 -4.04 73.44 14.87
CA SER A 59 -4.10 72.42 15.92
C SER A 59 -5.19 71.38 15.66
N ALA A 60 -6.41 71.82 15.30
CA ALA A 60 -7.51 70.92 14.97
C ALA A 60 -7.19 70.04 13.74
N MET A 61 -6.50 70.60 12.74
CA MET A 61 -6.06 69.83 11.58
C MET A 61 -4.99 68.78 11.93
N ALA A 62 -4.02 69.11 12.81
CA ALA A 62 -3.05 68.14 13.29
C ALA A 62 -3.71 66.95 13.99
N GLU A 63 -4.73 67.20 14.82
CA GLU A 63 -5.46 66.14 15.52
C GLU A 63 -6.19 65.20 14.55
N VAL A 64 -6.91 65.75 13.56
CA VAL A 64 -7.61 64.94 12.54
C VAL A 64 -6.62 64.16 11.68
N ILE A 65 -5.46 64.73 11.35
CA ILE A 65 -4.41 64.03 10.59
C ILE A 65 -3.78 62.91 11.42
N ASP A 66 -3.48 63.12 12.70
CA ASP A 66 -2.94 62.08 13.58
C ASP A 66 -3.93 60.92 13.74
N GLU A 67 -5.21 61.22 13.95
CA GLU A 67 -6.28 60.22 14.00
C GLU A 67 -6.39 59.45 12.66
N SER A 68 -6.33 60.16 11.53
CA SER A 68 -6.36 59.53 10.20
C SER A 68 -5.17 58.59 9.98
N ILE A 69 -3.95 59.03 10.32
CA ILE A 69 -2.73 58.21 10.18
C ILE A 69 -2.79 56.97 11.08
N ARG A 70 -3.25 57.11 12.34
CA ARG A 70 -3.45 55.97 13.25
C ARG A 70 -4.49 54.99 12.70
N ASN A 71 -5.63 55.49 12.23
CA ASN A 71 -6.68 54.65 11.68
C ASN A 71 -6.22 53.91 10.41
N MET A 72 -5.48 54.58 9.52
CA MET A 72 -4.90 53.93 8.33
C MET A 72 -3.86 52.87 8.69
N THR A 73 -3.02 53.16 9.68
CA THR A 73 -1.92 52.26 10.08
C THR A 73 -2.39 51.12 10.99
N SER A 74 -3.58 51.24 11.62
CA SER A 74 -4.10 50.27 12.59
C SER A 74 -4.17 48.83 12.08
N ASN A 75 -4.43 48.65 10.79
CA ASN A 75 -4.53 47.33 10.14
C ASN A 75 -3.32 47.01 9.25
N MET A 76 -2.30 47.87 9.23
CA MET A 76 -1.07 47.63 8.49
C MET A 76 -0.10 46.82 9.34
N VAL A 77 0.69 45.97 8.70
CA VAL A 77 1.75 45.20 9.34
C VAL A 77 3.09 45.83 8.96
N THR A 78 4.01 45.92 9.92
CA THR A 78 5.33 46.45 9.63
C THR A 78 6.11 45.46 8.76
N LYS A 79 7.01 45.97 7.92
CA LYS A 79 7.84 45.11 7.06
C LYS A 79 8.66 44.10 7.89
N SER A 80 9.15 44.52 9.06
CA SER A 80 9.90 43.65 9.97
C SER A 80 9.06 42.50 10.53
N GLU A 81 7.80 42.76 10.90
CA GLU A 81 6.89 41.71 11.36
C GLU A 81 6.54 40.74 10.22
N GLN A 82 6.28 41.27 9.01
CA GLN A 82 6.04 40.45 7.83
C GLN A 82 7.24 39.53 7.54
N GLU A 83 8.46 40.07 7.55
CA GLU A 83 9.70 39.31 7.31
C GLU A 83 9.91 38.23 8.38
N LYS A 84 9.62 38.54 9.66
CA LYS A 84 9.67 37.58 10.76
C LYS A 84 8.67 36.43 10.56
N HIS A 85 7.41 36.74 10.26
CA HIS A 85 6.39 35.72 9.99
C HIS A 85 6.78 34.84 8.80
N HIS A 86 7.31 35.45 7.75
CA HIS A 86 7.77 34.71 6.59
C HIS A 86 8.94 33.77 6.93
N TYR A 87 9.91 34.23 7.73
CA TYR A 87 11.01 33.41 8.19
C TYR A 87 10.53 32.21 9.02
N THR A 88 9.64 32.44 10.00
CA THR A 88 9.06 31.36 10.81
C THR A 88 8.36 30.33 9.92
N GLN A 89 7.52 30.77 8.97
CA GLN A 89 6.88 29.87 8.02
C GLN A 89 7.88 29.03 7.23
N GLN A 90 8.98 29.64 6.73
CA GLN A 90 10.00 28.90 5.98
C GLN A 90 10.67 27.81 6.83
N VAL A 91 10.98 28.12 8.09
CA VAL A 91 11.57 27.15 9.02
C VAL A 91 10.59 26.01 9.32
N ASP A 92 9.32 26.34 9.58
CA ASP A 92 8.27 25.35 9.84
C ASP A 92 8.06 24.42 8.63
N PHE A 93 8.05 24.97 7.41
CA PHE A 93 7.98 24.17 6.18
C PHE A 93 9.19 23.27 6.00
N ALA A 94 10.40 23.74 6.33
CA ALA A 94 11.61 22.92 6.24
C ALA A 94 11.57 21.77 7.25
N GLN A 95 11.11 22.03 8.48
CA GLN A 95 10.95 21.01 9.51
C GLN A 95 9.89 19.99 9.11
N LEU A 96 8.69 20.42 8.73
CA LEU A 96 7.60 19.54 8.31
C LEU A 96 8.02 18.65 7.15
N LYS A 97 8.73 19.21 6.16
CA LYS A 97 9.26 18.44 5.04
C LYS A 97 10.25 17.36 5.51
N SER A 98 11.14 17.68 6.44
CA SER A 98 12.09 16.71 6.99
C SER A 98 11.39 15.59 7.75
N GLU A 99 10.40 15.94 8.58
CA GLU A 99 9.59 14.96 9.33
C GLU A 99 8.81 14.04 8.39
N LEU A 100 8.16 14.61 7.36
CA LEU A 100 7.44 13.84 6.36
C LEU A 100 8.36 12.87 5.61
N GLN A 101 9.53 13.33 5.18
CA GLN A 101 10.51 12.48 4.49
C GLN A 101 11.03 11.35 5.39
N LEU A 102 11.17 11.60 6.69
CA LEU A 102 11.58 10.56 7.63
C LEU A 102 10.48 9.52 7.83
N MET A 103 9.23 9.98 7.99
CA MET A 103 8.06 9.11 8.13
C MET A 103 7.87 8.24 6.89
N GLU A 104 7.90 8.83 5.69
CA GLU A 104 7.80 8.10 4.43
C GLU A 104 8.88 7.02 4.28
N LYS A 105 10.12 7.32 4.68
CA LYS A 105 11.22 6.34 4.65
C LYS A 105 10.99 5.21 5.65
N ASN A 106 10.50 5.53 6.85
CA ASN A 106 10.21 4.53 7.88
C ASN A 106 9.07 3.60 7.44
N ASP A 107 7.96 4.18 6.98
CA ASP A 107 6.79 3.44 6.49
C ASP A 107 7.17 2.55 5.31
N LEU A 108 7.93 3.08 4.34
CA LEU A 108 8.40 2.30 3.21
C LEU A 108 9.31 1.14 3.66
N SER A 109 10.19 1.37 4.64
CA SER A 109 11.04 0.31 5.18
C SER A 109 10.23 -0.77 5.90
N MET A 110 9.23 -0.36 6.67
CA MET A 110 8.33 -1.28 7.39
C MET A 110 7.52 -2.13 6.41
N VAL A 111 6.88 -1.50 5.42
CA VAL A 111 6.09 -2.19 4.38
C VAL A 111 6.96 -3.14 3.57
N LYS A 112 8.19 -2.76 3.23
CA LYS A 112 9.13 -3.66 2.53
C LYS A 112 9.49 -4.86 3.38
N ALA A 113 9.82 -4.66 4.65
CA ALA A 113 10.16 -5.75 5.56
C ALA A 113 8.98 -6.71 5.77
N GLU A 114 7.76 -6.19 5.86
CA GLU A 114 6.54 -7.01 5.95
C GLU A 114 6.29 -7.78 4.65
N ASN A 115 6.49 -7.14 3.48
CA ASN A 115 6.35 -7.79 2.19
C ASN A 115 7.35 -8.96 2.04
N ASP A 116 8.63 -8.73 2.33
CA ASP A 116 9.68 -9.76 2.27
C ASP A 116 9.38 -10.94 3.22
N ARG A 117 8.84 -10.63 4.41
CA ARG A 117 8.36 -11.65 5.35
C ARG A 117 7.21 -12.46 4.76
N LEU A 118 6.19 -11.80 4.21
CA LEU A 118 5.03 -12.46 3.61
C LEU A 118 5.43 -13.33 2.41
N VAL A 119 6.35 -12.86 1.57
CA VAL A 119 6.91 -13.66 0.46
C VAL A 119 7.56 -14.93 0.98
N THR A 120 8.39 -14.81 2.02
CA THR A 120 9.05 -15.96 2.66
C THR A 120 8.03 -16.94 3.25
N ASP A 121 6.97 -16.45 3.90
CA ASP A 121 5.92 -17.29 4.48
C ASP A 121 5.09 -17.98 3.39
N ILE A 122 4.81 -17.32 2.27
CA ILE A 122 4.17 -17.92 1.10
C ILE A 122 5.02 -19.06 0.53
N GLU A 123 6.33 -18.88 0.40
CA GLU A 123 7.23 -19.93 -0.10
C GLU A 123 7.25 -21.14 0.82
N LYS A 124 7.34 -20.93 2.14
CA LYS A 124 7.25 -21.99 3.15
C LYS A 124 5.92 -22.75 3.07
N LEU A 125 4.80 -22.02 2.95
CA LEU A 125 3.47 -22.65 2.84
C LEU A 125 3.32 -23.45 1.55
N LYS A 126 3.82 -22.94 0.41
CA LYS A 126 3.86 -23.68 -0.85
C LYS A 126 4.65 -24.97 -0.75
N GLN A 127 5.81 -24.93 -0.09
CA GLN A 127 6.65 -26.12 0.10
C GLN A 127 5.95 -27.16 0.99
N ARG A 128 5.41 -26.72 2.13
CA ARG A 128 4.63 -27.61 3.03
C ARG A 128 3.44 -28.25 2.32
N LEU A 129 2.71 -27.48 1.51
CA LEU A 129 1.58 -28.01 0.74
C LEU A 129 2.03 -29.09 -0.24
N ARG A 130 3.13 -28.88 -0.97
CA ARG A 130 3.68 -29.89 -1.89
C ARG A 130 4.07 -31.16 -1.15
N GLU A 131 4.69 -31.04 0.01
CA GLU A 131 5.06 -32.18 0.85
C GLU A 131 3.83 -32.94 1.34
N GLU A 132 2.78 -32.26 1.80
CA GLU A 132 1.55 -32.92 2.24
C GLU A 132 0.82 -33.61 1.10
N VAL A 133 0.76 -32.99 -0.08
CA VAL A 133 0.19 -33.63 -1.28
C VAL A 133 0.98 -34.89 -1.65
N ALA A 134 2.31 -34.82 -1.66
CA ALA A 134 3.16 -35.97 -1.95
C ALA A 134 3.01 -37.08 -0.90
N ARG A 135 2.98 -36.73 0.39
CA ARG A 135 2.73 -37.68 1.49
C ARG A 135 1.38 -38.38 1.34
N THR A 136 0.32 -37.59 1.13
CA THR A 136 -1.05 -38.12 0.97
C THR A 136 -1.15 -39.04 -0.25
N GLN A 137 -0.57 -38.64 -1.38
CA GLN A 137 -0.56 -39.44 -2.60
C GLN A 137 0.22 -40.77 -2.41
N ALA A 138 1.35 -40.73 -1.70
CA ALA A 138 2.11 -41.93 -1.37
C ALA A 138 1.31 -42.87 -0.43
N GLY A 139 0.62 -42.31 0.56
CA GLY A 139 -0.27 -43.06 1.46
C GLY A 139 -1.38 -43.78 0.69
N VAL A 140 -2.14 -43.06 -0.14
CA VAL A 140 -3.22 -43.65 -0.96
C VAL A 140 -2.69 -44.74 -1.88
N ARG A 141 -1.51 -44.54 -2.50
CA ARG A 141 -0.90 -45.56 -3.37
C ARG A 141 -0.52 -46.81 -2.58
N LEU A 142 0.00 -46.67 -1.36
CA LEU A 142 0.32 -47.79 -0.48
C LEU A 142 -0.95 -48.55 -0.09
N ASP A 143 -1.98 -47.84 0.36
CA ASP A 143 -3.26 -48.42 0.77
C ASP A 143 -3.89 -49.25 -0.37
N LEU A 144 -3.91 -48.71 -1.59
CA LEU A 144 -4.40 -49.43 -2.77
C LEU A 144 -3.56 -50.67 -3.10
N ASN A 145 -2.23 -50.61 -2.91
CA ASN A 145 -1.38 -51.77 -3.16
C ASN A 145 -1.61 -52.87 -2.12
N LEU A 146 -1.77 -52.50 -0.84
CA LEU A 146 -2.09 -53.43 0.23
C LEU A 146 -3.46 -54.07 0.01
N GLU A 147 -4.48 -53.28 -0.34
CA GLU A 147 -5.83 -53.80 -0.58
C GLU A 147 -5.89 -54.71 -1.82
N LYS A 148 -5.16 -54.38 -2.90
CA LYS A 148 -4.99 -55.29 -4.04
C LYS A 148 -4.33 -56.61 -3.65
N GLY A 149 -3.34 -56.58 -2.75
CA GLY A 149 -2.71 -57.76 -2.18
C GLY A 149 -3.74 -58.62 -1.42
N ARG A 150 -4.48 -57.99 -0.51
CA ARG A 150 -5.53 -58.64 0.30
C ARG A 150 -6.61 -59.30 -0.56
N ILE A 151 -7.09 -58.61 -1.60
CA ILE A 151 -8.08 -59.15 -2.55
C ILE A 151 -7.53 -60.37 -3.29
N ARG A 152 -6.26 -60.36 -3.71
CA ARG A 152 -5.63 -61.51 -4.39
C ARG A 152 -5.51 -62.72 -3.48
N GLU A 153 -5.07 -62.52 -2.24
CA GLU A 153 -4.98 -63.60 -1.24
C GLU A 153 -6.37 -64.19 -0.94
N GLU A 154 -7.37 -63.34 -0.76
CA GLU A 154 -8.75 -63.75 -0.54
C GLU A 154 -9.33 -64.52 -1.75
N ALA A 155 -9.08 -64.05 -2.97
CA ALA A 155 -9.50 -64.74 -4.19
C ALA A 155 -8.82 -66.12 -4.33
N SER A 156 -7.51 -66.21 -4.09
CA SER A 156 -6.78 -67.49 -4.12
C SER A 156 -7.31 -68.48 -3.07
N ARG A 157 -7.61 -68.00 -1.86
CA ARG A 157 -8.24 -68.80 -0.81
C ARG A 157 -9.64 -69.29 -1.21
N GLN A 158 -10.43 -68.45 -1.87
CA GLN A 158 -11.74 -68.86 -2.39
C GLN A 158 -11.59 -69.91 -3.50
N GLU A 159 -10.64 -69.73 -4.42
CA GLU A 159 -10.38 -70.70 -5.49
C GLU A 159 -10.01 -72.08 -4.93
N LEU A 160 -9.17 -72.14 -3.88
CA LEU A 160 -8.83 -73.39 -3.20
C LEU A 160 -10.06 -74.05 -2.57
N LYS A 161 -10.91 -73.28 -1.88
CA LYS A 161 -12.15 -73.79 -1.30
C LYS A 161 -13.12 -74.31 -2.35
N VAL A 162 -13.25 -73.63 -3.48
CA VAL A 162 -14.07 -74.09 -4.61
C VAL A 162 -13.55 -75.42 -5.13
N LYS A 163 -12.24 -75.54 -5.39
CA LYS A 163 -11.63 -76.80 -5.85
C LYS A 163 -11.83 -77.94 -4.85
N GLU A 164 -11.66 -77.67 -3.55
CA GLU A 164 -11.90 -78.67 -2.51
C GLU A 164 -13.36 -79.16 -2.51
N VAL A 165 -14.31 -78.23 -2.57
CA VAL A 165 -15.74 -78.55 -2.67
C VAL A 165 -16.05 -79.32 -3.95
N ASP A 166 -15.51 -78.92 -5.10
CA ASP A 166 -15.67 -79.63 -6.37
C ASP A 166 -15.15 -81.08 -6.28
N THR A 167 -13.97 -81.28 -5.69
CA THR A 167 -13.42 -82.64 -5.50
C THR A 167 -14.29 -83.48 -4.57
N ARG A 168 -14.87 -82.87 -3.54
CA ARG A 168 -15.79 -83.55 -2.63
C ARG A 168 -17.09 -83.94 -3.33
N ILE A 169 -17.64 -83.07 -4.18
CA ILE A 169 -18.82 -83.37 -5.00
C ILE A 169 -18.54 -84.53 -5.95
N GLU A 170 -17.40 -84.54 -6.66
CA GLU A 170 -17.02 -85.64 -7.54
C GLU A 170 -16.88 -86.98 -6.79
N GLN A 171 -16.31 -86.96 -5.58
CA GLN A 171 -16.23 -88.13 -4.71
C GLN A 171 -17.63 -88.63 -4.30
N GLU A 172 -18.54 -87.74 -3.91
CA GLU A 172 -19.92 -88.09 -3.57
C GLU A 172 -20.69 -88.65 -4.78
N ILE A 173 -20.51 -88.07 -5.98
CA ILE A 173 -21.10 -88.58 -7.23
C ILE A 173 -20.58 -89.99 -7.56
N ALA A 174 -19.26 -90.21 -7.46
CA ALA A 174 -18.66 -91.52 -7.67
C ALA A 174 -19.19 -92.55 -6.66
N GLY A 175 -19.31 -92.16 -5.38
CA GLY A 175 -19.91 -92.98 -4.33
C GLY A 175 -21.36 -93.35 -4.62
N LEU A 176 -22.20 -92.39 -5.02
CA LEU A 176 -23.58 -92.64 -5.40
C LEU A 176 -23.70 -93.57 -6.62
N ARG A 177 -22.86 -93.38 -7.65
CA ARG A 177 -22.82 -94.28 -8.83
C ARG A 177 -22.46 -95.71 -8.44
N ALA A 178 -21.46 -95.89 -7.57
CA ALA A 178 -21.05 -97.20 -7.08
C ALA A 178 -22.18 -97.87 -6.27
N ALA A 179 -22.84 -97.13 -5.38
CA ALA A 179 -23.98 -97.63 -4.61
C ALA A 179 -25.14 -98.08 -5.52
N ILE A 180 -25.47 -97.30 -6.56
CA ILE A 180 -26.50 -97.66 -7.55
C ILE A 180 -26.13 -98.94 -8.30
N GLN A 181 -24.88 -99.07 -8.76
CA GLN A 181 -24.46 -100.30 -9.46
C GLN A 181 -24.48 -101.52 -8.56
N SER A 182 -24.05 -101.38 -7.30
CA SER A 182 -24.18 -102.45 -6.31
C SER A 182 -25.63 -102.87 -6.11
N SER A 183 -26.55 -101.90 -5.94
CA SER A 183 -27.99 -102.20 -5.79
C SER A 183 -28.55 -102.91 -7.02
N LYS A 184 -28.18 -102.48 -8.24
CA LYS A 184 -28.59 -103.12 -9.50
C LYS A 184 -28.07 -104.56 -9.60
N ALA A 185 -26.80 -104.81 -9.26
CA ALA A 185 -26.21 -106.14 -9.27
C ALA A 185 -26.92 -107.09 -8.29
N SER A 186 -27.22 -106.61 -7.08
CA SER A 186 -27.98 -107.37 -6.08
C SER A 186 -29.39 -107.71 -6.56
N LEU A 187 -30.09 -106.79 -7.25
CA LEU A 187 -31.40 -107.05 -7.82
C LEU A 187 -31.37 -108.12 -8.91
N VAL A 188 -30.37 -108.09 -9.80
CA VAL A 188 -30.18 -109.11 -10.85
C VAL A 188 -29.86 -110.48 -10.23
N ALA A 189 -29.03 -110.52 -9.18
CA ALA A 189 -28.68 -111.76 -8.48
C ALA A 189 -29.85 -112.38 -7.67
N VAL A 190 -30.86 -111.58 -7.31
CA VAL A 190 -32.07 -112.05 -6.60
C VAL A 190 -33.20 -112.44 -7.57
N SER A 191 -33.10 -112.07 -8.85
CA SER A 191 -34.15 -112.26 -9.86
C SER A 191 -33.84 -113.32 -10.92
N GLY A 192 -32.71 -114.03 -10.82
CA GLY A 192 -32.31 -115.15 -11.69
C GLY A 192 -32.13 -116.41 -10.86
#